data_AF-A0A927K409-F1
#
_entry.id   AF-A0A927K409-F1
#
_cell.length_a   1.000
_cell.length_b   1.000
_cell.length_c   1.000
_cell.angle_alpha   90.00
_cell.angle_beta   90.00
_cell.angle_gamma   90.00
#
_symmetry.space_group_name_H-M   'P 1'
#
loop_
_entity.id
_entity.type
_entity.pdbx_description
1 polymer ?
#
loop_
_entity_poly.entity_id
_entity_poly.type
_entity_poly.pdbx_seq_one_letter_code
_entity_poly.pdbx_strand_id
1 'polypeptide(L)'
;MPRRVSLPSADDLFRPTSPDGSDRSPGEAAERPAEQAVDQPADQPVHGARPAPRRPSGRVRHDEKMTVYVTSEELHDLEQARLTLRRTGLTVDRGRLVRAAIALALAGYEQDGEDSALVQRLRDA
;
A
#
# COMPACT_ATOMS: atom_id res chain seq x y z
N MET A 1 -8.41 -25.38 27.15
CA MET A 1 -9.01 -25.48 25.79
C MET A 1 -9.50 -24.11 25.37
N PRO A 2 -8.95 -23.50 24.29
CA PRO A 2 -9.41 -22.18 23.87
C PRO A 2 -10.80 -22.29 23.24
N ARG A 3 -11.78 -21.60 23.81
CA ARG A 3 -13.13 -21.50 23.23
C ARG A 3 -13.04 -20.63 21.98
N ARG A 4 -13.33 -21.20 20.80
CA ARG A 4 -13.49 -20.42 19.57
C ARG A 4 -14.78 -19.62 19.70
N VAL A 5 -14.64 -18.30 19.79
CA VAL A 5 -15.77 -17.38 19.69
C VAL A 5 -16.17 -17.31 18.22
N SER A 6 -17.45 -17.60 17.92
CA SER A 6 -17.99 -17.45 16.57
C SER A 6 -18.20 -15.96 16.29
N LEU A 7 -17.57 -15.45 15.23
CA LEU A 7 -17.84 -14.10 14.74
C LEU A 7 -19.05 -14.12 13.80
N PRO A 8 -19.85 -13.04 13.77
CA PRO A 8 -20.93 -12.90 12.80
C PRO A 8 -20.41 -12.93 11.36
N SER A 9 -21.23 -13.46 10.47
CA SER A 9 -20.93 -13.55 9.05
C SER A 9 -21.04 -12.17 8.38
N ALA A 10 -20.49 -12.04 7.16
CA ALA A 10 -20.61 -10.79 6.41
C ALA A 10 -22.08 -10.40 6.14
N ASP A 11 -22.95 -11.40 5.92
CA ASP A 11 -24.38 -11.18 5.70
C ASP A 11 -25.08 -10.56 6.92
N ASP A 12 -24.57 -10.82 8.14
CA ASP A 12 -25.08 -10.21 9.36
C ASP A 12 -24.68 -8.73 9.49
N LEU A 13 -23.53 -8.35 8.94
CA LEU A 13 -22.99 -6.98 9.02
C LEU A 13 -23.63 -6.03 7.99
N PHE A 14 -24.08 -6.57 6.86
CA PHE A 14 -24.61 -5.78 5.74
C PHE A 14 -26.12 -5.98 5.52
N ARG A 15 -26.84 -6.47 6.54
CA ARG A 15 -28.30 -6.63 6.46
C ARG A 15 -28.99 -5.27 6.29
N PRO A 16 -29.76 -5.05 5.21
CA PRO A 16 -30.53 -3.82 5.03
C PRO A 16 -31.66 -3.74 6.07
N THR A 17 -31.71 -2.64 6.82
CA THR A 17 -32.70 -2.36 7.88
C THR A 17 -34.02 -1.79 7.33
N SER A 18 -34.51 -2.33 6.21
CA SER A 18 -35.82 -1.94 5.68
C SER A 18 -36.94 -2.71 6.39
N PRO A 19 -38.06 -2.07 6.76
CA PRO A 19 -39.10 -2.68 7.59
C PRO A 19 -39.96 -3.73 6.87
N ASP A 20 -39.75 -4.00 5.58
CA ASP A 20 -40.47 -5.04 4.84
C ASP A 20 -39.49 -6.12 4.35
N GLY A 21 -39.47 -7.26 5.03
CA GLY A 21 -38.63 -8.40 4.66
C GLY A 21 -38.52 -9.48 5.74
N SER A 22 -39.61 -9.79 6.42
CA SER A 22 -39.74 -11.03 7.19
C SER A 22 -40.09 -12.18 6.24
N ASP A 23 -39.09 -12.95 5.80
CA ASP A 23 -39.20 -14.41 5.71
C ASP A 23 -37.90 -15.02 5.17
N ARG A 24 -37.20 -15.75 6.04
CA ARG A 24 -36.59 -17.06 5.74
C ARG A 24 -35.96 -17.65 7.00
N SER A 25 -36.62 -18.67 7.53
CA SER A 25 -36.10 -19.60 8.54
C SER A 25 -35.00 -20.51 7.96
N PRO A 26 -34.15 -21.10 8.83
CA PRO A 26 -32.85 -21.65 8.47
C PRO A 26 -32.90 -23.14 8.12
N GLY A 27 -32.17 -23.55 7.07
CA GLY A 27 -32.06 -24.96 6.70
C GLY A 27 -31.00 -25.22 5.64
N GLU A 28 -30.04 -26.06 6.03
CA GLU A 28 -29.17 -26.91 5.20
C GLU A 28 -27.91 -26.34 4.53
N ALA A 29 -26.84 -27.05 4.86
CA ALA A 29 -25.47 -26.91 4.44
C ALA A 29 -25.19 -27.70 3.15
N ALA A 30 -24.01 -27.41 2.58
CA ALA A 30 -23.33 -28.13 1.49
C ALA A 30 -23.94 -27.87 0.10
N GLU A 31 -23.19 -27.56 -0.97
CA GLU A 31 -21.83 -27.94 -1.33
C GLU A 31 -21.16 -26.80 -2.14
N ARG A 32 -19.84 -26.66 -1.98
CA ARG A 32 -18.98 -26.03 -2.99
C ARG A 32 -18.45 -27.15 -3.89
N PRO A 33 -18.24 -26.88 -5.19
CA PRO A 33 -16.86 -26.76 -5.62
C PRO A 33 -16.56 -25.46 -6.36
N ALA A 34 -15.29 -25.11 -6.32
CA ALA A 34 -14.70 -23.92 -6.89
C ALA A 34 -14.59 -23.98 -8.43
N GLU A 35 -14.45 -22.80 -9.04
CA GLU A 35 -13.39 -22.42 -9.99
C GLU A 35 -13.90 -21.58 -11.18
N GLN A 36 -13.22 -20.44 -11.36
CA GLN A 36 -13.07 -19.66 -12.60
C GLN A 36 -14.28 -18.87 -13.10
N ALA A 37 -14.51 -17.70 -12.49
CA ALA A 37 -15.13 -16.58 -13.19
C ALA A 37 -14.06 -15.90 -14.07
N VAL A 38 -14.06 -16.28 -15.33
CA VAL A 38 -13.35 -15.62 -16.44
C VAL A 38 -13.92 -14.21 -16.63
N ASP A 39 -13.05 -13.22 -16.59
CA ASP A 39 -13.34 -11.80 -16.82
C ASP A 39 -13.71 -11.59 -18.30
N GLN A 40 -14.98 -11.30 -18.59
CA GLN A 40 -15.45 -10.86 -19.90
C GLN A 40 -15.74 -9.34 -19.83
N PRO A 41 -15.08 -8.49 -20.64
CA PRO A 41 -15.46 -7.09 -20.72
C PRO A 41 -16.68 -6.95 -21.64
N ALA A 42 -17.81 -6.53 -21.07
CA ALA A 42 -18.95 -6.05 -21.83
C ALA A 42 -18.71 -4.58 -22.24
N ASP A 43 -18.61 -4.36 -23.54
CA ASP A 43 -18.48 -3.06 -24.19
C ASP A 43 -19.84 -2.34 -24.21
N GLN A 44 -19.94 -1.17 -23.57
CA GLN A 44 -21.00 -0.19 -23.80
C GLN A 44 -20.42 1.24 -23.69
N PRO A 45 -20.50 2.07 -24.74
CA PRO A 45 -19.95 3.42 -24.73
C PRO A 45 -20.97 4.42 -24.16
N VAL A 46 -20.62 5.07 -23.04
CA VAL A 46 -21.30 6.30 -22.59
C VAL A 46 -20.36 7.48 -22.71
N HIS A 47 -20.74 8.43 -23.56
CA HIS A 47 -20.07 9.71 -23.76
C HIS A 47 -20.22 10.59 -22.52
N GLY A 48 -19.10 11.05 -21.95
CA GLY A 48 -19.12 12.10 -20.92
C GLY A 48 -17.76 12.38 -20.29
N ALA A 49 -17.18 13.53 -20.61
CA ALA A 49 -16.02 14.17 -19.97
C ALA A 49 -14.70 13.36 -19.96
N ARG A 50 -13.82 13.71 -20.90
CA ARG A 50 -12.41 13.28 -20.96
C ARG A 50 -11.70 13.59 -19.64
N PRO A 51 -11.34 12.60 -18.81
CA PRO A 51 -10.33 12.81 -17.79
C PRO A 51 -9.03 13.01 -18.56
N ALA A 52 -8.35 14.14 -18.34
CA ALA A 52 -6.96 14.26 -18.78
C ALA A 52 -6.22 13.00 -18.32
N PRO A 53 -5.44 12.33 -19.18
CA PRO A 53 -4.75 11.11 -18.81
C PRO A 53 -3.85 11.46 -17.62
N ARG A 54 -4.21 10.97 -16.43
CA ARG A 54 -3.34 11.04 -15.26
C ARG A 54 -2.06 10.34 -15.68
N ARG A 55 -1.01 11.12 -15.93
CA ARG A 55 0.30 10.60 -16.33
C ARG A 55 0.62 9.44 -15.39
N PRO A 56 0.77 8.21 -15.91
CA PRO A 56 1.07 7.07 -15.07
C PRO A 56 2.36 7.41 -14.32
N SER A 57 2.22 7.48 -12.99
CA SER A 57 3.30 7.81 -12.07
C SER A 57 4.55 7.01 -12.46
N GLY A 58 5.70 7.68 -12.50
CA GLY A 58 7.02 7.14 -12.82
C GLY A 58 7.52 6.12 -11.79
N ARG A 59 6.71 5.08 -11.57
CA ARG A 59 7.00 3.91 -10.75
C ARG A 59 7.92 3.02 -11.55
N VAL A 60 9.22 3.21 -11.30
CA VAL A 60 10.27 2.34 -11.81
C VAL A 60 10.12 0.97 -11.14
N ARG A 61 10.12 -0.09 -11.95
CA ARG A 61 10.18 -1.47 -11.45
C ARG A 61 11.60 -1.74 -10.96
N HIS A 62 11.73 -2.28 -9.75
CA HIS A 62 12.98 -2.77 -9.18
C HIS A 62 12.82 -4.27 -8.97
N ASP A 63 13.77 -5.05 -9.47
CA ASP A 63 13.71 -6.52 -9.39
C ASP A 63 14.23 -7.04 -8.04
N GLU A 64 15.08 -6.26 -7.37
CA GLU A 64 15.64 -6.58 -6.05
C GLU A 64 14.90 -5.85 -4.92
N LYS A 65 14.74 -6.53 -3.78
CA LYS A 65 14.06 -5.99 -2.59
C LYS A 65 14.95 -6.10 -1.35
N MET A 66 15.17 -4.97 -0.70
CA MET A 66 15.73 -4.86 0.64
C MET A 66 14.61 -4.52 1.63
N THR A 67 14.63 -5.11 2.84
CA THR A 67 13.69 -4.79 3.93
C THR A 67 14.49 -4.35 5.14
N VAL A 68 14.06 -3.28 5.81
CA VAL A 68 14.75 -2.71 6.97
C VAL A 68 13.72 -2.47 8.07
N TYR A 69 14.10 -2.78 9.31
CA TYR A 69 13.33 -2.42 10.49
C TYR A 69 13.70 -1.01 10.92
N VAL A 70 12.70 -0.19 11.20
CA VAL A 70 12.86 1.19 11.66
C VAL A 70 12.06 1.37 12.94
N THR A 71 12.51 2.28 13.78
CA THR A 71 11.76 2.72 14.94
C THR A 71 10.50 3.51 14.53
N SER A 72 9.57 3.68 15.46
CA SER A 72 8.37 4.49 15.24
C SER A 72 8.70 5.96 14.93
N GLU A 73 9.77 6.49 15.53
CA GLU A 73 10.23 7.87 15.35
C GLU A 73 10.79 8.07 13.93
N GLU A 74 11.69 7.17 13.49
CA GLU A 74 12.24 7.21 12.12
C GLU A 74 11.15 7.06 11.05
N LEU A 75 10.13 6.23 11.29
CA LEU A 75 8.99 6.13 10.38
C LEU A 75 8.19 7.44 10.32
N HIS A 76 8.00 8.12 11.46
CA HIS A 76 7.32 9.43 11.47
C HIS A 76 8.12 10.48 10.71
N ASP A 77 9.43 10.54 10.88
CA ASP A 77 10.30 11.48 10.17
C ASP A 77 10.24 11.25 8.66
N LEU A 78 10.25 9.99 8.21
CA LEU A 78 10.13 9.63 6.80
C LEU A 78 8.77 10.08 6.21
N GLU A 79 7.68 9.92 6.95
CA GLU A 79 6.35 10.37 6.52
C GLU A 79 6.24 11.90 6.50
N GLN A 80 6.80 12.57 7.51
CA GLN A 80 6.82 14.02 7.58
C GLN A 80 7.62 14.62 6.41
N ALA A 81 8.77 14.04 6.07
CA ALA A 81 9.54 14.43 4.89
C ALA A 81 8.73 14.25 3.60
N ARG A 82 8.02 13.12 3.45
CA ARG A 82 7.16 12.85 2.29
C ARG A 82 6.03 13.86 2.15
N LEU A 83 5.37 14.22 3.25
CA LEU A 83 4.32 15.24 3.26
C LEU A 83 4.87 16.63 2.95
N THR A 84 6.06 16.96 3.45
CA THR A 84 6.74 18.23 3.18
C THR A 84 7.07 18.38 1.71
N LEU A 85 7.65 17.34 1.07
CA LEU A 85 7.92 17.31 -0.36
C LEU A 85 6.64 17.46 -1.20
N ARG A 86 5.52 16.90 -0.74
CA ARG A 86 4.23 17.03 -1.43
C ARG A 86 3.73 18.48 -1.46
N ARG A 87 4.07 19.32 -0.48
CA ARG A 87 3.69 20.75 -0.47
C ARG A 87 4.30 21.52 -1.64
N THR A 88 5.47 21.10 -2.14
CA THR A 88 6.13 21.68 -3.31
C THR A 88 5.74 21.00 -4.63
N GLY A 89 4.77 20.07 -4.60
CA GLY A 89 4.29 19.33 -5.76
C GLY A 89 5.07 18.03 -6.03
N LEU A 90 6.11 17.71 -5.26
CA LEU A 90 6.88 16.48 -5.42
C LEU A 90 6.19 15.31 -4.70
N THR A 91 5.44 14.50 -5.46
CA THR A 91 4.83 13.27 -4.92
C THR A 91 5.79 12.10 -5.04
N VAL A 92 6.23 11.56 -3.90
CA VAL A 92 7.11 10.38 -3.82
C VAL A 92 6.53 9.33 -2.86
N ASP A 93 6.84 8.06 -3.11
CA ASP A 93 6.64 6.98 -2.14
C ASP A 93 7.87 6.80 -1.24
N ARG A 94 7.71 5.97 -0.20
CA ARG A 94 8.77 5.65 0.76
C ARG A 94 10.01 5.06 0.08
N GLY A 95 9.80 4.11 -0.83
CA GLY A 95 10.90 3.41 -1.50
C GLY A 95 11.70 4.35 -2.39
N ARG A 96 11.04 5.25 -3.12
CA ARG A 96 11.71 6.27 -3.93
C ARG A 96 12.52 7.24 -3.06
N LEU A 97 11.98 7.67 -1.92
CA LEU A 97 12.67 8.56 -0.99
C LEU A 97 13.92 7.88 -0.38
N VAL A 98 13.77 6.65 0.11
CA VAL A 98 14.89 5.87 0.68
C VAL A 98 15.96 5.59 -0.36
N ARG A 99 15.60 5.18 -1.58
CA ARG A 99 16.58 4.96 -2.65
C ARG A 99 17.35 6.23 -3.01
N ALA A 100 16.69 7.40 -3.04
CA ALA A 100 17.36 8.67 -3.30
C ALA A 100 18.35 9.03 -2.17
N ALA A 101 17.97 8.81 -0.91
CA ALA A 101 18.85 9.02 0.23
C ALA A 101 20.07 8.09 0.19
N ILE A 102 19.88 6.81 -0.14
CA ILE A 102 20.98 5.84 -0.30
C ILE A 102 21.92 6.28 -1.41
N ALA A 103 21.40 6.71 -2.57
CA ALA A 103 22.22 7.17 -3.68
C ALA A 103 23.08 8.39 -3.29
N LEU A 104 22.52 9.35 -2.56
CA LEU A 104 23.27 10.51 -2.04
C LEU A 104 24.36 10.10 -1.06
N ALA A 105 24.05 9.17 -0.14
CA ALA A 105 25.01 8.68 0.84
C ALA A 105 26.18 7.92 0.18
N LEU A 106 25.88 7.07 -0.81
CA LEU A 106 26.90 6.34 -1.56
C LEU A 106 27.76 7.26 -2.42
N ALA A 107 27.16 8.26 -3.07
CA ALA A 107 27.91 9.25 -3.83
C ALA A 107 28.86 10.06 -2.92
N GLY A 108 28.40 10.46 -1.74
CA GLY A 108 29.26 11.12 -0.75
C GLY A 108 30.39 10.23 -0.26
N TYR A 109 30.14 8.94 -0.04
CA TYR A 109 31.20 7.98 0.30
C TYR A 109 32.21 7.80 -0.85
N GLU A 110 31.75 7.73 -2.10
CA GLU A 110 32.64 7.62 -3.25
C GLU A 110 33.54 8.86 -3.40
N GLN A 111 33.03 10.05 -3.06
CA GLN A 111 33.76 11.31 -3.14
C GLN A 111 34.75 11.50 -1.97
N ASP A 112 34.32 11.25 -0.74
CA ASP A 112 35.07 11.61 0.48
C ASP A 112 35.70 10.41 1.19
N GLY A 113 35.33 9.18 0.81
CA GLY A 113 35.82 7.95 1.42
C GLY A 113 35.58 7.87 2.93
N GLU A 114 36.65 7.61 3.67
CA GLU A 114 36.65 7.43 5.13
C GLU A 114 36.22 8.70 5.90
N ASP A 115 36.29 9.86 5.27
CA ASP A 115 35.91 11.14 5.85
C ASP A 115 34.42 11.48 5.60
N SER A 116 33.69 10.65 4.85
CA SER A 116 32.28 10.90 4.52
C SER A 116 31.36 10.90 5.75
N ALA A 117 30.28 11.67 5.67
CA ALA A 117 29.25 11.73 6.71
C ALA A 117 28.61 10.36 7.02
N LEU A 118 28.55 9.46 6.03
CA LEU A 118 28.07 8.09 6.21
C LEU A 118 28.98 7.31 7.16
N VAL A 119 30.29 7.33 6.94
CA VAL A 119 31.27 6.62 7.77
C VAL A 119 31.28 7.17 9.18
N GLN A 120 31.26 8.50 9.34
CA GLN A 120 31.19 9.13 10.66
C GLN A 120 29.96 8.66 11.45
N ARG A 121 28.77 8.69 10.83
CA ARG A 121 27.52 8.25 11.48
C ARG A 121 27.51 6.76 11.84
N LEU A 122 28.19 5.91 11.06
CA LEU A 122 28.31 4.48 11.37
C LEU A 122 29.32 4.18 12.48
N ARG A 123 30.26 5.08 12.77
CA ARG A 123 31.20 4.96 13.91
C ARG A 123 30.59 5.44 15.23
N ASP A 124 29.66 6.40 15.15
CA ASP A 124 28.99 7.00 16.31
C ASP A 124 27.73 6.23 16.76
N ALA A 125 27.30 5.24 15.98
CA ALA A 125 26.13 4.38 16.25
C ALA A 125 26.50 3.12 17.04
#